data_AF-A0A369VV24-F1
#
_entry.id   AF-A0A369VV24-F1
#
_cell.length_a   1.000
_cell.length_b   1.000
_cell.length_c   1.000
_cell.angle_alpha   90.00
_cell.angle_beta   90.00
_cell.angle_gamma   90.00
#
_symmetry.space_group_name_H-M   'P 1'
#
loop_
_entity.id
_entity.type
_entity.pdbx_description
1 polymer ?
#
loop_
_entity_poly.entity_id
_entity_poly.type
_entity_poly.pdbx_seq_one_letter_code
_entity_poly.pdbx_strand_id
1 'polypeptide(L)'
;MKDVAVIDRFLDVFSRYIDSGFGLLGGEVRFLTATLVVIDMTLAGLFWAMSHASGQGDDVMAKLIKKVLYVGAFAYILGNFNRLAGIVFNSFAGLGLTASGSALSQGQLLQPGRLAQVGIEAGRPIMAQISDMTGFPDVFANLDTIAVLFLAWLVLIVAFFVLAVQLFVTLLEFKLTTLAGFVLVPFALWNKTSFLAEKVLGNVVSSGIKVLVLAVIVGIGSGLFTEFRTPPGAEPSIDHALVVMLAALAMLGLGIFGPGIATGLVSGAPQLGAGAAAGTALG
;
A
#
# COMPACT_ATOMS: atom_id res chain seq x y z
N MET A 1 20.91 17.96 4.07
CA MET A 1 19.54 17.44 3.98
C MET A 1 19.52 15.97 3.53
N LYS A 2 20.22 15.06 4.24
CA LYS A 2 20.26 13.61 3.96
C LYS A 2 19.37 12.79 4.92
N ASP A 3 18.70 13.46 5.86
CA ASP A 3 18.06 12.80 7.00
C ASP A 3 16.63 12.34 6.75
N VAL A 4 15.90 12.95 5.80
CA VAL A 4 14.55 12.48 5.41
C VAL A 4 14.62 11.17 4.62
N ALA A 5 15.76 10.85 4.01
CA ALA A 5 16.02 9.57 3.34
C ALA A 5 16.18 8.39 4.32
N VAL A 6 16.13 8.63 5.64
CA VAL A 6 16.17 7.57 6.65
C VAL A 6 14.98 6.63 6.47
N ILE A 7 13.77 7.15 6.22
CA ILE A 7 12.59 6.29 6.01
C ILE A 7 12.70 5.43 4.75
N ASP A 8 13.30 5.96 3.68
CA ASP A 8 13.57 5.21 2.45
C ASP A 8 14.62 4.12 2.70
N ARG A 9 15.66 4.42 3.49
CA ARG A 9 16.66 3.43 3.92
C ARG A 9 16.03 2.33 4.78
N PHE A 10 15.12 2.68 5.70
CA PHE A 10 14.37 1.69 6.46
C PHE A 10 13.53 0.81 5.53
N LEU A 11 12.81 1.42 4.57
CA LEU A 11 12.01 0.68 3.59
C LEU A 11 12.87 -0.28 2.77
N ASP A 12 14.04 0.15 2.33
CA ASP A 12 14.99 -0.69 1.60
C ASP A 12 15.49 -1.86 2.44
N VAL A 13 15.85 -1.61 3.70
CA VAL A 13 16.31 -2.67 4.62
C VAL A 13 15.18 -3.67 4.84
N PHE A 14 14.00 -3.23 5.26
CA PHE A 14 12.85 -4.13 5.47
C PHE A 14 12.48 -4.88 4.19
N SER A 15 12.47 -4.22 3.04
CA SER A 15 12.18 -4.86 1.75
C SER A 15 13.17 -5.97 1.43
N ARG A 16 14.48 -5.73 1.62
CA ARG A 16 15.51 -6.76 1.39
C ARG A 16 15.35 -7.96 2.32
N TYR A 17 15.02 -7.73 3.59
CA TYR A 17 14.77 -8.82 4.55
C TYR A 17 13.50 -9.61 4.22
N ILE A 18 12.45 -8.95 3.75
CA ILE A 18 11.22 -9.64 3.31
C ILE A 18 11.49 -10.44 2.03
N ASP A 19 12.20 -9.84 1.07
CA ASP A 19 12.51 -10.46 -0.21
C ASP A 19 13.44 -11.68 -0.03
N SER A 20 14.38 -11.63 0.92
CA SER A 20 15.20 -12.79 1.29
C SER A 20 14.39 -13.90 1.97
N GLY A 21 13.32 -13.53 2.70
CA GLY A 21 12.36 -14.46 3.30
C GLY A 21 11.76 -15.44 2.30
N PHE A 22 11.45 -15.01 1.07
CA PHE A 22 10.96 -15.92 0.01
C PHE A 22 12.00 -16.99 -0.38
N GLY A 23 13.28 -16.62 -0.40
CA GLY A 23 14.37 -17.56 -0.67
C GLY A 23 14.56 -18.55 0.47
N LEU A 24 14.54 -18.08 1.72
CA LEU A 24 14.70 -18.90 2.91
C LEU A 24 13.54 -19.89 3.09
N LEU A 25 12.30 -19.44 2.87
CA LEU A 25 11.10 -20.27 3.03
C LEU A 25 10.80 -21.13 1.79
N GLY A 26 11.46 -20.87 0.65
CA GLY A 26 11.14 -21.53 -0.61
C GLY A 26 11.33 -23.06 -0.58
N GLY A 27 12.31 -23.56 0.19
CA GLY A 27 12.52 -25.00 0.37
C GLY A 27 11.35 -25.67 1.10
N GLU A 28 10.96 -25.10 2.25
CA GLU A 28 9.84 -25.56 3.08
C GLU A 28 8.50 -25.50 2.32
N VAL A 29 8.23 -24.38 1.64
CA VAL A 29 7.00 -24.21 0.84
C VAL A 29 6.94 -25.22 -0.29
N ARG A 30 8.07 -25.52 -0.96
CA ARG A 30 8.12 -26.55 -2.01
C ARG A 30 7.90 -27.95 -1.44
N PHE A 31 8.48 -28.27 -0.28
CA PHE A 31 8.26 -29.54 0.41
C PHE A 31 6.79 -29.72 0.82
N LEU A 32 6.19 -28.71 1.44
CA LEU A 32 4.78 -28.70 1.80
C LEU A 32 3.88 -28.89 0.57
N THR A 33 4.16 -28.15 -0.50
CA THR A 33 3.44 -28.26 -1.78
C THR A 33 3.54 -29.68 -2.34
N ALA A 34 4.75 -30.23 -2.45
CA ALA A 34 4.97 -31.59 -2.96
C ALA A 34 4.21 -32.63 -2.14
N THR A 35 4.26 -32.51 -0.81
CA THR A 35 3.52 -33.40 0.11
C THR A 35 2.02 -33.30 -0.12
N LEU A 36 1.45 -32.10 -0.18
CA LEU A 36 0.03 -31.89 -0.41
C LEU A 36 -0.42 -32.43 -1.78
N VAL A 37 0.39 -32.22 -2.83
CA VAL A 37 0.13 -32.78 -4.17
C VAL A 37 0.13 -34.32 -4.12
N VAL A 38 1.11 -34.94 -3.47
CA VAL A 38 1.19 -36.41 -3.36
C VAL A 38 -0.03 -36.98 -2.64
N ILE A 39 -0.44 -36.39 -1.52
CA ILE A 39 -1.62 -36.86 -0.77
C ILE A 39 -2.88 -36.74 -1.63
N ASP A 40 -3.06 -35.59 -2.28
CA ASP A 40 -4.22 -35.30 -3.11
C ASP A 40 -4.28 -36.20 -4.35
N MET A 41 -3.15 -36.45 -5.03
CA MET A 41 -3.07 -37.43 -6.12
C MET A 41 -3.34 -38.87 -5.65
N THR A 42 -2.84 -39.24 -4.47
CA THR A 42 -3.07 -40.58 -3.89
C THR A 42 -4.56 -40.79 -3.60
N LEU A 43 -5.22 -39.81 -2.99
CA LEU A 43 -6.67 -39.88 -2.71
C LEU A 43 -7.50 -39.89 -3.99
N ALA A 44 -7.15 -39.07 -4.98
CA ALA A 44 -7.80 -39.09 -6.28
C ALA A 44 -7.69 -40.47 -6.94
N GLY A 45 -6.52 -41.11 -6.87
CA GLY A 45 -6.30 -42.48 -7.35
C GLY A 45 -7.12 -43.53 -6.59
N LEU A 46 -7.22 -43.44 -5.26
CA LEU A 46 -8.04 -44.34 -4.44
C LEU A 46 -9.54 -44.18 -4.72
N PHE A 47 -10.05 -42.95 -4.80
CA PHE A 47 -11.45 -42.69 -5.15
C PHE A 47 -11.78 -43.18 -6.56
N TRP A 48 -10.85 -43.04 -7.50
CA TRP A 48 -10.99 -43.59 -8.84
C TRP A 48 -11.04 -45.13 -8.83
N ALA A 49 -10.14 -45.79 -8.10
CA ALA A 49 -10.14 -47.26 -7.97
C ALA A 49 -11.46 -47.78 -7.39
N MET A 50 -12.02 -47.07 -6.40
CA MET A 50 -13.32 -47.41 -5.81
C MET A 50 -14.50 -47.13 -6.76
N SER A 51 -14.50 -46.04 -7.52
CA SER A 51 -15.57 -45.73 -8.48
C SER A 51 -15.59 -46.71 -9.67
N HIS A 52 -14.41 -47.19 -10.09
CA HIS A 52 -14.29 -48.27 -11.06
C HIS A 52 -14.85 -49.59 -10.52
N ALA A 53 -14.65 -49.89 -9.24
CA ALA A 53 -15.21 -51.08 -8.59
C ALA A 53 -16.75 -51.03 -8.47
N SER A 54 -17.37 -49.85 -8.45
CA SER A 54 -18.83 -49.67 -8.38
C SER A 54 -19.53 -49.51 -9.75
N GLY A 55 -18.81 -49.68 -10.87
CA GLY A 55 -19.39 -49.72 -12.22
C GLY A 55 -19.84 -48.36 -12.79
N GLN A 56 -19.51 -47.24 -12.15
CA GLN A 56 -19.75 -45.90 -12.72
C GLN A 56 -18.54 -45.49 -13.56
N GLY A 57 -18.68 -45.62 -14.88
CA GLY A 57 -17.72 -45.12 -15.87
C GLY A 57 -17.73 -43.60 -15.93
N ASP A 58 -17.12 -42.96 -14.94
CA ASP A 58 -16.90 -41.52 -14.94
C ASP A 58 -15.85 -41.12 -15.99
N ASP A 59 -15.96 -39.91 -16.53
CA ASP A 59 -15.10 -39.40 -17.60
C ASP A 59 -13.69 -39.05 -17.06
N VAL A 60 -12.85 -40.08 -16.92
CA VAL A 60 -11.53 -40.07 -16.25
C VAL A 60 -10.59 -39.04 -16.88
N MET A 61 -10.63 -38.94 -18.21
CA MET A 61 -9.72 -38.09 -18.96
C MET A 61 -9.95 -36.60 -18.63
N ALA A 62 -11.22 -36.18 -18.55
CA ALA A 62 -11.58 -34.82 -18.18
C ALA A 62 -11.15 -34.46 -16.74
N LYS A 63 -11.33 -35.40 -15.79
CA LYS A 63 -10.92 -35.20 -14.39
C LYS A 63 -9.41 -35.11 -14.22
N LEU A 64 -8.65 -35.97 -14.91
CA LEU A 64 -7.19 -35.94 -14.89
C LEU A 64 -6.64 -34.66 -15.52
N ILE A 65 -7.13 -34.27 -16.69
CA ILE A 65 -6.72 -33.02 -17.36
C ILE A 65 -6.97 -31.82 -16.44
N LYS A 66 -8.16 -31.71 -15.85
CA LYS A 66 -8.49 -30.63 -14.92
C LYS A 66 -7.53 -30.61 -13.73
N LYS A 67 -7.17 -31.77 -13.20
CA LYS A 67 -6.29 -31.87 -12.03
C LYS A 67 -4.84 -31.53 -12.35
N VAL A 68 -4.32 -32.01 -13.47
CA VAL A 68 -2.96 -31.68 -13.95
C VAL A 68 -2.84 -30.19 -14.25
N LEU A 69 -3.82 -29.59 -14.92
CA LEU A 69 -3.84 -28.14 -15.17
C LEU A 69 -3.89 -27.33 -13.86
N TYR A 70 -4.71 -27.77 -12.90
CA TYR A 70 -4.81 -27.11 -11.60
C TYR A 70 -3.47 -27.18 -10.83
N VAL A 71 -2.91 -28.37 -10.63
CA VAL A 71 -1.63 -28.56 -9.93
C VAL A 71 -0.49 -27.86 -10.67
N GLY A 72 -0.46 -27.93 -12.00
CA GLY A 72 0.54 -27.27 -12.85
C GLY A 72 0.48 -25.75 -12.75
N ALA A 73 -0.72 -25.16 -12.74
CA ALA A 73 -0.90 -23.72 -12.53
C ALA A 73 -0.42 -23.30 -11.13
N PHE A 74 -0.74 -24.07 -10.09
CA PHE A 74 -0.25 -23.82 -8.73
C PHE A 74 1.27 -23.92 -8.61
N ALA A 75 1.88 -24.93 -9.24
CA ALA A 75 3.32 -25.08 -9.29
C ALA A 75 4.00 -23.89 -9.98
N TYR A 76 3.41 -23.38 -11.08
CA TYR A 76 3.89 -22.19 -11.76
C TYR A 76 3.79 -20.94 -10.88
N ILE A 77 2.63 -20.73 -10.22
CA ILE A 77 2.40 -19.58 -9.33
C ILE A 77 3.37 -19.61 -8.16
N LEU A 78 3.55 -20.75 -7.49
CA LEU A 78 4.48 -20.89 -6.37
C LEU A 78 5.94 -20.71 -6.82
N GLY A 79 6.31 -21.28 -7.97
CA GLY A 79 7.66 -21.13 -8.53
C GLY A 79 8.02 -19.70 -8.91
N ASN A 80 7.03 -18.86 -9.23
CA ASN A 80 7.21 -17.48 -9.66
C ASN A 80 6.58 -16.47 -8.70
N PHE A 81 6.25 -16.86 -7.47
CA PHE A 81 5.36 -16.08 -6.61
C PHE A 81 5.86 -14.66 -6.34
N ASN A 82 7.14 -14.53 -5.99
CA ASN A 82 7.77 -13.23 -5.78
C ASN A 82 7.69 -12.35 -7.05
N ARG A 83 8.03 -12.90 -8.22
CA ARG A 83 7.94 -12.19 -9.50
C ARG A 83 6.51 -11.76 -9.82
N LEU A 84 5.54 -12.65 -9.63
CA LEU A 84 4.12 -12.36 -9.89
C LEU A 84 3.60 -11.27 -8.95
N ALA A 85 3.94 -11.31 -7.67
CA ALA A 85 3.60 -10.26 -6.73
C ALA A 85 4.24 -8.93 -7.09
N GLY A 86 5.49 -8.93 -7.55
CA GLY A 86 6.18 -7.75 -8.06
C GLY A 86 5.46 -7.15 -9.28
N ILE A 87 4.98 -7.99 -10.21
CA ILE A 87 4.18 -7.53 -11.36
C ILE A 87 2.89 -6.87 -10.88
N VAL A 88 2.15 -7.51 -9.97
CA VAL A 88 0.89 -6.99 -9.43
C VAL A 88 1.11 -5.63 -8.75
N PHE A 89 2.16 -5.51 -7.92
CA PHE A 89 2.55 -4.27 -7.29
C PHE A 89 2.85 -3.17 -8.31
N ASN A 90 3.67 -3.47 -9.30
CA ASN A 90 4.03 -2.52 -10.35
C ASN A 90 2.82 -2.15 -11.22
N SER A 91 1.87 -3.05 -11.44
CA SER A 91 0.62 -2.72 -12.13
C SER A 91 -0.20 -1.74 -11.31
N PHE A 92 -0.40 -1.99 -10.00
CA PHE A 92 -1.18 -1.10 -9.14
C PHE A 92 -0.58 0.29 -9.01
N ALA A 93 0.73 0.39 -8.76
CA ALA A 93 1.38 1.68 -8.69
C ALA A 93 1.46 2.38 -10.07
N GLY A 94 1.56 1.63 -11.16
CA GLY A 94 1.55 2.17 -12.53
C GLY A 94 0.18 2.73 -12.92
N LEU A 95 -0.89 2.00 -12.59
CA LEU A 95 -2.26 2.48 -12.74
C LEU A 95 -2.52 3.74 -11.90
N GLY A 96 -1.96 3.78 -10.68
CA GLY A 96 -2.03 4.97 -9.83
C GLY A 96 -1.39 6.20 -10.46
N LEU A 97 -0.23 6.03 -11.11
CA LEU A 97 0.42 7.10 -11.88
C LEU A 97 -0.45 7.58 -13.05
N THR A 98 -0.92 6.66 -13.87
CA THR A 98 -1.76 6.99 -15.02
C THR A 98 -3.04 7.71 -14.60
N ALA A 99 -3.70 7.25 -13.54
CA ALA A 99 -4.91 7.87 -13.01
C ALA A 99 -4.66 9.25 -12.40
N SER A 100 -3.48 9.46 -11.80
CA SER A 100 -3.11 10.76 -11.23
C SER A 100 -2.64 11.79 -12.27
N GLY A 101 -2.35 11.37 -13.51
CA GLY A 101 -1.74 12.23 -14.53
C GLY A 101 -0.34 12.74 -14.18
N SER A 102 0.30 12.19 -13.15
CA SER A 102 1.56 12.68 -12.63
C SER A 102 2.73 12.34 -13.56
N ALA A 103 3.65 13.30 -13.74
CA ALA A 103 4.91 13.09 -14.45
C ALA A 103 5.97 12.32 -13.63
N LEU A 104 5.63 11.92 -12.40
CA LEU A 104 6.53 11.18 -11.52
C LEU A 104 6.73 9.74 -12.00
N SER A 105 7.95 9.23 -11.85
CA SER A 105 8.21 7.81 -12.07
C SER A 105 7.68 6.95 -10.91
N GLN A 106 7.44 5.67 -11.16
CA GLN A 106 6.88 4.75 -10.17
C GLN A 106 7.75 4.62 -8.92
N GLY A 107 9.07 4.51 -9.11
CA GLY A 107 10.01 4.46 -7.99
C GLY A 107 10.03 5.74 -7.15
N GLN A 108 9.64 6.87 -7.73
CA GLN A 108 9.58 8.16 -7.04
C GLN A 108 8.27 8.39 -6.29
N LEU A 109 7.16 7.88 -6.81
CA LEU A 109 5.84 7.99 -6.17
C LEU A 109 5.77 7.16 -4.89
N LEU A 110 6.48 6.03 -4.88
CA LEU A 110 6.48 5.06 -3.79
C LEU A 110 7.62 5.28 -2.78
N GLN A 111 8.27 6.45 -2.79
CA GLN A 111 9.28 6.84 -1.82
C GLN A 111 8.65 7.72 -0.72
N PRO A 112 8.44 7.18 0.49
CA PRO A 112 7.94 7.95 1.62
C PRO A 112 8.78 9.19 1.94
N GLY A 113 10.11 9.08 1.83
CA GLY A 113 11.02 10.18 2.13
C GLY A 113 10.84 11.35 1.16
N ARG A 114 10.49 11.08 -0.10
CA ARG A 114 10.19 12.13 -1.07
C ARG A 114 8.90 12.87 -0.74
N LEU A 115 7.87 12.16 -0.30
CA LEU A 115 6.62 12.80 0.13
C LEU A 115 6.85 13.75 1.32
N ALA A 116 7.67 13.33 2.28
CA ALA A 116 8.09 14.19 3.39
C ALA A 116 8.92 15.40 2.92
N GLN A 117 9.79 15.24 1.91
CA GLN A 117 10.53 16.36 1.31
C GLN A 117 9.59 17.37 0.63
N VAL A 118 8.57 16.91 -0.10
CA VAL A 118 7.56 17.79 -0.72
C VAL A 118 6.86 18.63 0.35
N GLY A 119 6.51 18.04 1.49
CA GLY A 119 5.96 18.79 2.63
C GLY A 119 6.91 19.87 3.15
N ILE A 120 8.19 19.54 3.36
CA ILE A 120 9.19 20.51 3.82
C ILE A 120 9.39 21.64 2.81
N GLU A 121 9.42 21.33 1.52
CA GLU A 121 9.56 22.31 0.45
C GLU A 121 8.33 23.22 0.33
N ALA A 122 7.12 22.66 0.44
CA ALA A 122 5.88 23.42 0.47
C ALA A 122 5.78 24.35 1.69
N GLY A 123 6.41 24.00 2.81
CA GLY A 123 6.48 24.86 4.00
C GLY A 123 7.53 25.98 3.95
N ARG A 124 8.49 25.96 3.01
CA ARG A 124 9.56 26.97 2.96
C ARG A 124 9.05 28.41 2.77
N PRO A 125 8.07 28.69 1.89
CA PRO A 125 7.55 30.05 1.73
C PRO A 125 6.97 30.59 3.03
N ILE A 126 6.19 29.77 3.76
CA ILE A 126 5.61 30.13 5.07
C ILE A 126 6.71 30.47 6.08
N MET A 127 7.78 29.68 6.11
CA MET A 127 8.92 29.93 7.00
C MET A 127 9.70 31.21 6.65
N ALA A 128 9.86 31.51 5.36
CA ALA A 128 10.50 32.75 4.92
C ALA A 128 9.71 33.97 5.37
N GLN A 129 8.38 33.92 5.28
CA GLN A 129 7.51 35.00 5.77
C GLN A 129 7.66 35.26 7.25
N ILE A 130 7.67 34.17 8.05
CA ILE A 130 7.86 34.27 9.49
C ILE A 130 9.21 34.96 9.75
N SER A 131 10.26 34.59 9.03
CA SER A 131 11.58 35.21 9.16
C SER A 131 11.57 36.71 8.85
N ASP A 132 10.90 37.13 7.78
CA ASP A 132 10.83 38.54 7.37
C ASP A 132 10.04 39.39 8.38
N MET A 133 9.01 38.81 9.00
CA MET A 133 8.20 39.48 10.04
C MET A 133 8.83 39.41 11.43
N THR A 134 9.93 38.65 11.61
CA THR A 134 10.63 38.51 12.89
C THR A 134 11.77 39.53 13.13
N GLY A 135 11.84 40.60 12.34
CA GLY A 135 12.73 41.74 12.61
C GLY A 135 12.34 42.51 13.88
N PHE A 136 13.31 42.99 14.65
CA PHE A 136 13.05 43.89 15.79
C PHE A 136 12.87 45.33 15.28
N PRO A 137 11.78 46.07 15.58
CA PRO A 137 10.70 45.80 16.54
C PRO A 137 9.43 45.13 15.97
N ASP A 138 9.36 44.86 14.67
CA ASP A 138 8.18 44.34 13.94
C ASP A 138 7.63 43.00 14.46
N VAL A 139 8.45 42.20 15.14
CA VAL A 139 8.04 40.99 15.90
C VAL A 139 6.85 41.26 16.81
N PHE A 140 6.88 42.37 17.54
CA PHE A 140 5.85 42.69 18.53
C PHE A 140 4.59 43.25 17.87
N ALA A 141 4.72 43.84 16.68
CA ALA A 141 3.60 44.37 15.92
C ALA A 141 2.81 43.27 15.19
N ASN A 142 3.49 42.18 14.79
CA ASN A 142 2.91 41.10 13.97
C ASN A 142 2.82 39.76 14.70
N LEU A 143 2.85 39.76 16.04
CA LEU A 143 2.91 38.55 16.86
C LEU A 143 1.73 37.60 16.58
N ASP A 144 0.54 38.14 16.33
CA ASP A 144 -0.67 37.42 15.97
C ASP A 144 -0.53 36.71 14.62
N THR A 145 -0.01 37.40 13.61
CA THR A 145 0.21 36.86 12.26
C THR A 145 1.29 35.79 12.26
N ILE A 146 2.40 36.03 12.97
CA ILE A 146 3.49 35.07 13.15
C ILE A 146 2.96 33.78 13.79
N ALA A 147 2.09 33.88 14.80
CA ALA A 147 1.52 32.72 15.47
C ALA A 147 0.66 31.86 14.51
N VAL A 148 -0.17 32.49 13.67
CA VAL A 148 -1.02 31.78 12.70
C VAL A 148 -0.16 31.13 11.60
N LEU A 149 0.81 31.84 11.05
CA LEU A 149 1.72 31.31 10.03
C LEU A 149 2.54 30.12 10.59
N PHE A 150 3.03 30.23 11.82
CA PHE A 150 3.76 29.16 12.49
C PHE A 150 2.89 27.92 12.71
N LEU A 151 1.63 28.10 13.13
CA LEU A 151 0.68 27.00 13.27
C LEU A 151 0.40 26.32 11.93
N ALA A 152 0.16 27.10 10.87
CA ALA A 152 -0.08 26.58 9.53
C ALA A 152 1.12 25.76 9.01
N TRP A 153 2.33 26.28 9.21
CA TRP A 153 3.56 25.56 8.88
C TRP A 153 3.69 24.24 9.67
N LEU A 154 3.45 24.26 10.98
CA LEU A 154 3.54 23.07 11.82
C LEU A 154 2.55 21.99 11.38
N VAL A 155 1.28 22.36 11.17
CA VAL A 155 0.22 21.45 10.72
C VAL A 155 0.59 20.83 9.37
N LEU A 156 1.10 21.62 8.44
CA LEU A 156 1.53 21.15 7.13
C LEU A 156 2.65 20.10 7.25
N ILE A 157 3.69 20.37 8.03
CA ILE A 157 4.80 19.41 8.22
C ILE A 157 4.29 18.11 8.85
N VAL A 158 3.45 18.19 9.89
CA VAL A 158 2.87 17.01 10.54
C VAL A 158 2.02 16.20 9.56
N ALA A 159 1.19 16.87 8.74
CA ALA A 159 0.34 16.20 7.76
C ALA A 159 1.15 15.38 6.74
N PHE A 160 2.19 15.98 6.14
CA PHE A 160 3.04 15.27 5.18
C PHE A 160 3.87 14.16 5.84
N PHE A 161 4.28 14.34 7.10
CA PHE A 161 5.02 13.31 7.82
C PHE A 161 4.15 12.08 8.10
N VAL A 162 2.90 12.28 8.56
CA VAL A 162 1.95 11.18 8.75
C VAL A 162 1.63 10.48 7.43
N LEU A 163 1.47 11.22 6.34
CA LEU A 163 1.27 10.64 5.00
C LEU A 163 2.47 9.79 4.54
N ALA A 164 3.70 10.25 4.79
CA ALA A 164 4.89 9.47 4.48
C ALA A 164 4.92 8.15 5.27
N VAL A 165 4.65 8.20 6.58
CA VAL A 165 4.56 6.99 7.41
C VAL A 165 3.45 6.06 6.91
N GLN A 166 2.30 6.60 6.52
CA GLN A 166 1.19 5.82 5.97
C GLN A 166 1.59 5.08 4.68
N LEU A 167 2.30 5.76 3.77
CA LEU A 167 2.84 5.14 2.56
C LEU A 167 3.83 4.03 2.91
N PHE A 168 4.77 4.30 3.82
CA PHE A 168 5.72 3.32 4.31
C PHE A 168 5.04 2.05 4.85
N VAL A 169 4.05 2.22 5.75
CA VAL A 169 3.32 1.10 6.36
C VAL A 169 2.56 0.32 5.29
N THR A 170 1.88 0.99 4.37
CA THR A 170 1.09 0.33 3.31
C THR A 170 1.97 -0.50 2.36
N LEU A 171 3.16 0.01 2.03
CA LEU A 171 4.14 -0.71 1.20
C LEU A 171 4.67 -1.97 1.90
N LEU A 172 5.00 -1.85 3.20
CA LEU A 172 5.42 -3.00 3.99
C LEU A 172 4.30 -4.01 4.21
N GLU A 173 3.06 -3.54 4.41
CA GLU A 173 1.89 -4.39 4.53
C GLU A 173 1.73 -5.28 3.30
N PHE A 174 1.84 -4.72 2.09
CA PHE A 174 1.79 -5.48 0.84
C PHE A 174 2.89 -6.56 0.78
N LYS A 175 4.14 -6.19 1.09
CA LYS A 175 5.27 -7.13 1.07
C LYS A 175 5.13 -8.26 2.10
N LEU A 176 4.75 -7.92 3.33
CA LEU A 176 4.53 -8.90 4.40
C LEU A 176 3.35 -9.82 4.11
N THR A 177 2.24 -9.28 3.62
CA THR A 177 1.05 -10.06 3.24
C THR A 177 1.36 -10.99 2.07
N THR A 178 2.16 -10.54 1.11
CA THR A 178 2.65 -11.38 0.02
C THR A 178 3.52 -12.53 0.55
N LEU A 179 4.45 -12.27 1.47
CA LEU A 179 5.27 -13.32 2.08
C LEU A 179 4.41 -14.35 2.84
N ALA A 180 3.42 -13.90 3.60
CA ALA A 180 2.45 -14.79 4.26
C ALA A 180 1.64 -15.61 3.23
N GLY A 181 1.26 -14.98 2.12
CA GLY A 181 0.59 -15.63 0.98
C GLY A 181 1.44 -16.73 0.39
N PHE A 182 2.73 -16.50 0.19
CA PHE A 182 3.62 -17.53 -0.31
C PHE A 182 3.64 -18.79 0.55
N VAL A 183 3.60 -18.65 1.87
CA VAL A 183 3.56 -19.77 2.81
C VAL A 183 2.20 -20.48 2.81
N LEU A 184 1.10 -19.75 2.60
CA LEU A 184 -0.26 -20.27 2.75
C LEU A 184 -0.92 -20.73 1.44
N VAL A 185 -0.43 -20.31 0.28
CA VAL A 185 -0.91 -20.74 -1.04
C VAL A 185 -0.90 -22.26 -1.24
N PRO A 186 0.07 -23.05 -0.75
CA PRO A 186 0.03 -24.51 -0.88
C PRO A 186 -1.24 -25.14 -0.33
N PHE A 187 -1.85 -24.55 0.72
CA PHE A 187 -3.10 -25.05 1.32
C PHE A 187 -4.32 -24.92 0.40
N ALA A 188 -4.21 -24.18 -0.71
CA ALA A 188 -5.23 -24.14 -1.76
C ALA A 188 -5.47 -25.51 -2.41
N LEU A 189 -4.43 -26.35 -2.48
CA LEU A 189 -4.48 -27.66 -3.15
C LEU A 189 -5.46 -28.64 -2.48
N TRP A 190 -5.84 -28.37 -1.24
CA TRP A 190 -6.72 -29.21 -0.46
C TRP A 190 -8.03 -28.51 -0.15
N ASN A 191 -9.15 -29.05 -0.64
CA ASN A 191 -10.48 -28.42 -0.55
C ASN A 191 -10.91 -28.06 0.88
N LYS A 192 -10.43 -28.76 1.92
CA LYS A 192 -10.77 -28.43 3.32
C LYS A 192 -9.97 -27.25 3.88
N THR A 193 -8.81 -26.92 3.29
CA THR A 193 -7.92 -25.85 3.75
C THR A 193 -7.78 -24.71 2.74
N SER A 194 -8.47 -24.78 1.59
CA SER A 194 -8.38 -23.78 0.52
C SER A 194 -8.77 -22.38 1.00
N PHE A 195 -9.66 -22.31 1.99
CA PHE A 195 -10.08 -21.05 2.61
C PHE A 195 -8.90 -20.23 3.20
N LEU A 196 -7.82 -20.88 3.64
CA LEU A 196 -6.64 -20.19 4.16
C LEU A 196 -5.92 -19.44 3.04
N ALA A 197 -5.72 -20.11 1.91
CA ALA A 197 -5.10 -19.54 0.73
C ALA A 197 -5.98 -18.44 0.11
N GLU A 198 -7.30 -18.69 -0.01
CA GLU A 198 -8.25 -17.71 -0.53
C GLU A 198 -8.26 -16.41 0.27
N LYS A 199 -8.29 -16.49 1.61
CA LYS A 199 -8.26 -15.32 2.49
C LYS A 199 -6.99 -14.51 2.32
N VAL A 200 -5.83 -15.17 2.26
CA VAL A 200 -4.56 -14.44 2.15
C VAL A 200 -4.34 -13.88 0.76
N LEU A 201 -4.72 -14.60 -0.30
CA LEU A 201 -4.72 -14.04 -1.66
C LEU A 201 -5.63 -12.81 -1.76
N GLY A 202 -6.81 -12.85 -1.14
CA GLY A 202 -7.69 -11.69 -1.00
C GLY A 202 -7.00 -10.51 -0.30
N ASN A 203 -6.25 -10.76 0.77
CA ASN A 203 -5.49 -9.71 1.47
C ASN A 203 -4.32 -9.16 0.65
N VAL A 204 -3.63 -9.98 -0.17
CA VAL A 204 -2.60 -9.50 -1.10
C VAL A 204 -3.20 -8.54 -2.12
N VAL A 205 -4.36 -8.89 -2.68
CA VAL A 205 -5.08 -8.01 -3.61
C VAL A 205 -5.53 -6.74 -2.89
N SER A 206 -6.14 -6.86 -1.71
CA SER A 206 -6.60 -5.71 -0.92
C SER A 206 -5.47 -4.74 -0.58
N SER A 207 -4.34 -5.24 -0.10
CA SER A 207 -3.15 -4.41 0.16
C SER A 207 -2.58 -3.78 -1.12
N GLY A 208 -2.64 -4.47 -2.27
CA GLY A 208 -2.30 -3.90 -3.56
C GLY A 208 -3.19 -2.73 -3.96
N ILE A 209 -4.50 -2.83 -3.73
CA ILE A 209 -5.44 -1.72 -3.98
C ILE A 209 -5.19 -0.55 -3.02
N LYS A 210 -4.82 -0.80 -1.75
CA LYS A 210 -4.39 0.29 -0.84
C LYS A 210 -3.23 1.08 -1.43
N VAL A 211 -2.22 0.38 -1.96
CA VAL A 211 -1.07 1.01 -2.63
C VAL A 211 -1.54 1.82 -3.84
N LEU A 212 -2.44 1.29 -4.67
CA LEU A 212 -3.02 2.02 -5.80
C LEU A 212 -3.73 3.31 -5.36
N VAL A 213 -4.61 3.24 -4.36
CA VAL A 213 -5.36 4.42 -3.90
C VAL A 213 -4.42 5.47 -3.34
N LEU A 214 -3.42 5.07 -2.55
CA LEU A 214 -2.46 6.00 -2.00
C LEU A 214 -1.54 6.60 -3.08
N ALA A 215 -1.16 5.81 -4.08
CA ALA A 215 -0.44 6.26 -5.26
C ALA A 215 -1.23 7.35 -6.02
N VAL A 216 -2.54 7.16 -6.21
CA VAL A 216 -3.42 8.17 -6.84
C VAL A 216 -3.47 9.45 -6.00
N ILE A 217 -3.72 9.32 -4.69
CA ILE A 217 -3.82 10.48 -3.78
C ILE A 217 -2.51 11.28 -3.80
N VAL A 218 -1.38 10.61 -3.61
CA VAL A 218 -0.05 11.24 -3.63
C VAL A 218 0.25 11.86 -4.99
N GLY A 219 -0.09 11.18 -6.08
CA GLY A 219 0.10 11.69 -7.44
C GLY A 219 -0.67 12.99 -7.69
N ILE A 220 -1.97 13.01 -7.37
CA ILE A 220 -2.83 14.19 -7.52
C ILE A 220 -2.35 15.33 -6.60
N GLY A 221 -2.09 15.02 -5.33
CA GLY A 221 -1.61 16.00 -4.36
C GLY A 221 -0.30 16.65 -4.79
N SER A 222 0.65 15.86 -5.31
CA SER A 222 1.92 16.40 -5.80
C SER A 222 1.72 17.43 -6.93
N GLY A 223 0.72 17.25 -7.79
CA GLY A 223 0.33 18.22 -8.83
C GLY A 223 -0.27 19.49 -8.22
N LEU A 224 -1.28 19.36 -7.36
CA LEU A 224 -1.98 20.50 -6.75
C LEU A 224 -1.04 21.43 -5.95
N PHE A 225 -0.09 20.86 -5.20
CA PHE A 225 0.89 21.67 -4.46
C PHE A 225 1.89 22.42 -5.36
N THR A 226 2.03 22.04 -6.64
CA THR A 226 2.80 22.86 -7.59
C THR A 226 2.02 24.08 -8.08
N GLU A 227 0.69 24.01 -8.14
CA GLU A 227 -0.19 25.13 -8.51
C GLU A 227 -0.32 26.14 -7.37
N PHE A 228 -0.26 25.67 -6.12
CA PHE A 228 -0.23 26.54 -4.94
C PHE A 228 1.14 27.20 -4.69
N ARG A 229 2.09 27.15 -5.63
CA ARG A 229 3.33 27.91 -5.49
C ARG A 229 3.07 29.38 -5.81
N THR A 230 3.33 30.24 -4.84
CA THR A 230 3.27 31.69 -5.02
C THR A 230 4.27 32.12 -6.12
N PRO A 231 3.89 32.97 -7.08
CA PRO A 231 4.82 33.50 -8.09
C PRO A 231 6.00 34.23 -7.43
N PRO A 232 7.20 34.20 -8.05
CA PRO A 232 8.35 34.92 -7.51
C PRO A 232 8.04 36.42 -7.36
N GLY A 233 8.13 36.94 -6.13
CA GLY A 233 7.92 38.37 -5.83
C GLY A 233 6.53 38.76 -5.33
N ALA A 234 5.58 37.83 -5.20
CA ALA A 234 4.36 38.05 -4.44
C ALA A 234 4.60 37.70 -2.97
N GLU A 235 4.31 38.61 -2.03
CA GLU A 235 4.31 38.31 -0.60
C GLU A 235 3.21 37.26 -0.33
N PRO A 236 3.54 36.07 0.17
CA PRO A 236 2.49 35.15 0.58
C PRO A 236 1.61 35.82 1.67
N SER A 237 0.30 35.67 1.59
CA SER A 237 -0.60 36.23 2.62
C SER A 237 -0.94 35.15 3.65
N ILE A 238 -1.51 35.56 4.79
CA ILE A 238 -2.12 34.62 5.76
C ILE A 238 -3.11 33.68 5.05
N ASP A 239 -3.89 34.20 4.10
CA ASP A 239 -4.84 33.41 3.32
C ASP A 239 -4.13 32.31 2.54
N HIS A 240 -2.96 32.59 1.97
CA HIS A 240 -2.17 31.60 1.27
C HIS A 240 -1.72 30.46 2.21
N ALA A 241 -1.18 30.80 3.37
CA ALA A 241 -0.75 29.80 4.36
C ALA A 241 -1.92 28.94 4.86
N LEU A 242 -3.09 29.54 5.08
CA LEU A 242 -4.30 28.81 5.48
C LEU A 242 -4.83 27.88 4.37
N VAL A 243 -4.80 28.29 3.10
CA VAL A 243 -5.19 27.46 1.96
C VAL A 243 -4.24 26.26 1.81
N VAL A 244 -2.93 26.49 1.90
CA VAL A 244 -1.93 25.41 1.81
C VAL A 244 -2.06 24.45 3.00
N MET A 245 -2.34 24.96 4.20
CA MET A 245 -2.65 24.13 5.37
C MET A 245 -3.90 23.28 5.16
N LEU A 246 -4.99 23.87 4.64
CA LEU A 246 -6.23 23.15 4.35
C LEU A 246 -6.01 22.04 3.31
N ALA A 247 -5.25 22.33 2.25
CA ALA A 247 -4.88 21.34 1.25
C ALA A 247 -4.07 20.18 1.87
N ALA A 248 -3.14 20.48 2.79
CA ALA A 248 -2.34 19.46 3.48
C ALA A 248 -3.21 18.58 4.39
N LEU A 249 -4.15 19.18 5.12
CA LEU A 249 -5.12 18.44 5.96
C LEU A 249 -6.08 17.58 5.13
N ALA A 250 -6.56 18.09 3.99
CA ALA A 250 -7.39 17.32 3.08
C ALA A 250 -6.64 16.10 2.52
N MET A 251 -5.39 16.29 2.10
CA MET A 251 -4.50 15.22 1.67
C MET A 251 -4.24 14.20 2.77
N LEU A 252 -3.99 14.66 4.00
CA LEU A 252 -3.84 13.80 5.17
C LEU A 252 -5.08 12.93 5.40
N GLY A 253 -6.27 13.56 5.39
CA GLY A 253 -7.54 12.86 5.53
C GLY A 253 -7.72 11.79 4.44
N LEU A 254 -7.45 12.14 3.19
CA LEU A 254 -7.50 11.18 2.08
C LEU A 254 -6.50 10.04 2.25
N GLY A 255 -5.26 10.30 2.66
CA GLY A 255 -4.25 9.25 2.84
C GLY A 255 -4.53 8.32 4.02
N ILE A 256 -5.19 8.81 5.08
CA ILE A 256 -5.62 7.98 6.21
C ILE A 256 -6.84 7.14 5.83
N PHE A 257 -7.87 7.75 5.23
CA PHE A 257 -9.15 7.08 4.99
C PHE A 257 -9.23 6.32 3.67
N GLY A 258 -8.51 6.77 2.63
CA GLY A 258 -8.50 6.16 1.30
C GLY A 258 -8.12 4.68 1.29
N PRO A 259 -7.01 4.28 1.94
CA PRO A 259 -6.64 2.86 2.09
C PRO A 259 -7.71 2.03 2.82
N GLY A 260 -8.44 2.63 3.76
CA GLY A 260 -9.58 2.00 4.42
C GLY A 260 -10.64 1.61 3.39
N ILE A 261 -11.05 2.55 2.52
CA ILE A 261 -12.03 2.37 1.43
C ILE A 261 -11.62 1.23 0.49
N ALA A 262 -10.35 1.20 0.06
CA ALA A 262 -9.79 0.12 -0.75
C ALA A 262 -9.99 -1.27 -0.12
N THR A 263 -9.88 -1.37 1.21
CA THR A 263 -10.00 -2.62 1.96
C THR A 263 -11.44 -3.12 2.03
N GLY A 264 -12.40 -2.20 2.19
CA GLY A 264 -13.82 -2.52 2.26
C GLY A 264 -14.34 -3.16 0.97
N LEU A 265 -13.83 -2.73 -0.18
CA LEU A 265 -14.25 -3.22 -1.50
C LEU A 265 -13.91 -4.70 -1.74
N VAL A 266 -12.77 -5.17 -1.21
CA VAL A 266 -12.32 -6.57 -1.42
C VAL A 266 -12.82 -7.49 -0.32
N SER A 267 -12.91 -7.00 0.91
CA SER A 267 -13.31 -7.82 2.06
C SER A 267 -14.82 -8.05 2.16
N GLY A 268 -15.63 -7.27 1.44
CA GLY A 268 -17.11 -7.34 1.50
C GLY A 268 -17.69 -7.00 2.87
N ALA A 269 -16.86 -6.59 3.83
CA ALA A 269 -17.26 -6.21 5.18
C ALA A 269 -17.79 -4.77 5.18
N PRO A 270 -18.85 -4.46 5.94
CA PRO A 270 -19.28 -3.08 6.15
C PRO A 270 -18.09 -2.23 6.60
N GLN A 271 -17.81 -1.18 5.86
CA GLN A 271 -16.76 -0.24 6.24
C GLN A 271 -17.15 0.45 7.54
N LEU A 272 -16.63 -0.05 8.66
CA LEU A 272 -16.52 0.76 9.86
C LEU A 272 -15.34 1.72 9.64
N GLY A 273 -15.54 2.69 8.74
CA GLY A 273 -14.64 3.84 8.66
C GLY A 273 -14.56 4.51 10.02
N ALA A 274 -13.47 5.23 10.31
CA ALA A 274 -13.26 5.85 11.62
C ALA A 274 -14.43 6.74 12.11
N GLY A 275 -15.32 7.19 11.22
CA GLY A 275 -16.59 7.82 11.58
C GLY A 275 -17.54 6.95 12.42
N ALA A 276 -17.50 5.62 12.27
CA ALA A 276 -18.25 4.70 13.14
C ALA A 276 -17.62 4.60 14.54
N ALA A 277 -16.28 4.65 14.65
CA ALA A 277 -15.60 4.66 15.94
C ALA A 277 -15.73 6.00 16.68
N ALA A 278 -15.72 7.13 15.94
CA ALA A 278 -16.02 8.45 16.50
C ALA A 278 -17.49 8.58 16.90
N GLY A 279 -18.41 7.96 16.16
CA GLY A 279 -19.83 7.88 16.51
C GLY A 279 -20.11 7.00 17.74
N THR A 280 -19.30 5.98 18.01
CA THR A 280 -19.42 5.15 19.23
C THR A 280 -18.68 5.71 20.44
N ALA A 281 -17.77 6.65 20.27
CA ALA A 281 -17.09 7.34 21.38
C ALA A 281 -17.86 8.58 21.87
N LEU A 282 -18.75 9.12 21.04
CA LEU A 282 -19.61 10.27 21.35
C LEU A 282 -21.07 9.88 21.62
N GLY A 283 -21.38 8.57 21.66
CA GLY A 283 -22.70 8.00 21.94
C GLY A 283 -22.72 7.22 23.25
#